data_AF-A0A966R5A4-F1
#
_entry.id   AF-A0A966R5A4-F1
#
_cell.length_a   1.000
_cell.length_b   1.000
_cell.length_c   1.000
_cell.angle_alpha   90.00
_cell.angle_beta   90.00
_cell.angle_gamma   90.00
#
_symmetry.space_group_name_H-M   'P 1'
#
loop_
_entity.id
_entity.type
_entity.pdbx_description
1 polymer ?
#
loop_
_entity_poly.entity_id
_entity_poly.type
_entity_poly.pdbx_seq_one_letter_code
_entity_poly.pdbx_strand_id
1 'polypeptide(L)'
;MKLKRGQKLCKNCNQINGARAHVCKHCNKEFDIRSKDGKVVKKKKIKKYEPIDWKALQKGDRIKVIGRSGNYYINQAGEKTYLSDPGIYNVQSIDERGITVYASDSGFGYIYMGIEEPHTEVPNMYRSPHKIVKVNVPVRS
;
A
#
# COMPACT_ATOMS: atom_id res chain seq x y z
N MET A 1 -35.24 -31.17 -1.35
CA MET A 1 -34.41 -31.05 -2.56
C MET A 1 -32.96 -31.41 -2.23
N LYS A 2 -32.36 -32.38 -2.93
CA LYS A 2 -30.96 -32.78 -2.69
C LYS A 2 -30.05 -31.90 -3.55
N LEU A 3 -29.21 -31.08 -2.92
CA LEU A 3 -28.23 -30.23 -3.62
C LEU A 3 -27.23 -31.11 -4.38
N LYS A 4 -26.90 -30.76 -5.63
CA LYS A 4 -25.82 -31.41 -6.37
C LYS A 4 -24.46 -30.94 -5.84
N ARG A 5 -23.41 -31.74 -6.05
CA ARG A 5 -22.04 -31.38 -5.67
C ARG A 5 -21.67 -30.01 -6.28
N GLY A 6 -21.06 -29.14 -5.48
CA GLY A 6 -20.67 -27.79 -5.92
C GLY A 6 -21.79 -26.75 -5.91
N GLN A 7 -22.93 -27.03 -5.28
CA GLN A 7 -24.03 -26.08 -5.10
C GLN A 7 -24.23 -25.69 -3.64
N LYS A 8 -24.76 -24.49 -3.41
CA LYS A 8 -25.24 -24.02 -2.10
C LYS A 8 -26.56 -23.29 -2.24
N LEU A 9 -27.35 -23.29 -1.17
CA LEU A 9 -28.65 -22.63 -1.13
C LEU A 9 -28.48 -21.22 -0.52
N CYS A 10 -29.12 -20.22 -1.11
CA CYS A 10 -29.19 -18.89 -0.51
C CYS A 10 -30.18 -18.89 0.65
N LYS A 11 -29.75 -18.50 1.86
CA LYS A 11 -30.62 -18.42 3.04
C LYS A 11 -31.71 -17.34 2.94
N ASN A 12 -31.60 -16.41 1.98
CA ASN A 12 -32.53 -15.28 1.84
C ASN A 12 -33.63 -15.54 0.83
N CYS A 13 -33.31 -16.10 -0.33
CA CYS A 13 -34.29 -16.36 -1.40
C CYS A 13 -34.48 -17.85 -1.70
N ASN A 14 -33.81 -18.74 -0.96
CA ASN A 14 -33.84 -20.19 -1.13
C ASN A 14 -33.46 -20.72 -2.53
N GLN A 15 -32.88 -19.87 -3.39
CA GLN A 15 -32.43 -20.26 -4.71
C GLN A 15 -31.02 -20.86 -4.71
N ILE A 16 -30.77 -21.72 -5.69
CA ILE A 16 -29.51 -22.45 -5.86
C ILE A 16 -28.43 -21.56 -6.48
N ASN A 17 -27.27 -21.51 -5.83
CA ASN A 17 -26.07 -20.84 -6.31
C ASN A 17 -24.87 -21.80 -6.37
N GLY A 18 -23.82 -21.42 -7.09
CA GLY A 18 -22.55 -22.16 -7.06
C GLY A 18 -21.89 -22.09 -5.69
N ALA A 19 -21.25 -23.16 -5.24
CA ALA A 19 -20.62 -23.25 -3.92
C ALA A 19 -19.63 -22.11 -3.63
N ARG A 20 -18.90 -21.66 -4.67
CA ARG A 20 -17.90 -20.58 -4.59
C ARG A 20 -18.46 -19.17 -4.80
N ALA A 21 -19.76 -19.00 -5.07
CA ALA A 21 -20.33 -17.66 -5.31
C ALA A 21 -20.25 -16.80 -4.04
N HIS A 22 -19.71 -15.58 -4.12
CA HIS A 22 -19.68 -14.66 -2.97
C HIS A 22 -21.00 -13.91 -2.77
N VAL A 23 -21.77 -13.77 -3.84
CA VAL A 23 -23.06 -13.06 -3.89
C VAL A 23 -24.10 -13.97 -4.52
N CYS A 24 -25.35 -13.93 -4.02
CA CYS A 24 -26.46 -14.66 -4.62
C CYS A 24 -26.88 -14.01 -5.95
N LYS A 25 -26.91 -14.80 -7.03
CA LYS A 25 -27.28 -14.30 -8.37
C LYS A 25 -28.74 -13.88 -8.53
N HIS A 26 -29.60 -14.20 -7.55
CA HIS A 26 -31.04 -13.93 -7.61
C HIS A 26 -31.49 -12.76 -6.73
N CYS A 27 -30.80 -12.52 -5.61
CA CYS A 27 -31.19 -11.47 -4.65
C CYS A 27 -30.05 -10.53 -4.28
N ASN A 28 -28.88 -10.65 -4.93
CA ASN A 28 -27.68 -9.86 -4.68
C ASN A 28 -27.18 -9.81 -3.23
N LYS A 29 -27.68 -10.68 -2.36
CA LYS A 29 -27.21 -10.76 -0.97
C LYS A 29 -25.89 -11.52 -0.89
N GLU A 30 -24.94 -10.98 -0.14
CA GLU A 30 -23.66 -11.62 0.15
C GLU A 30 -23.85 -12.90 0.99
N PHE A 31 -23.03 -13.91 0.74
CA PHE A 31 -22.99 -15.12 1.55
C PHE A 31 -22.08 -14.95 2.76
N ASP A 32 -22.55 -15.38 3.94
CA ASP A 32 -21.74 -15.39 5.17
C ASP A 32 -20.47 -16.23 4.98
N ILE A 33 -19.31 -15.62 5.23
CA ILE A 33 -18.04 -16.33 5.33
C ILE A 33 -17.90 -16.81 6.77
N ARG A 34 -17.83 -18.12 6.98
CA ARG A 34 -17.59 -18.73 8.29
C ARG A 34 -16.10 -19.07 8.44
N SER A 35 -15.56 -18.82 9.63
CA SER A 35 -14.25 -19.32 10.06
C SER A 35 -14.25 -20.84 10.23
N LYS A 36 -13.06 -21.44 10.46
CA LYS A 36 -12.93 -22.86 10.84
C LYS A 36 -13.76 -23.19 12.08
N ASP A 37 -13.94 -22.24 12.99
CA ASP A 37 -14.71 -22.37 14.22
C ASP A 37 -16.22 -22.07 14.03
N GLY A 38 -16.69 -21.96 12.79
CA GLY A 38 -18.11 -21.77 12.47
C GLY A 38 -18.66 -20.35 12.69
N LYS A 39 -17.88 -19.45 13.31
CA LYS A 39 -18.26 -18.04 13.53
C LYS A 39 -18.26 -17.27 12.21
N VAL A 40 -19.28 -16.42 12.00
CA VAL A 40 -19.35 -15.50 10.85
C VAL A 40 -18.25 -14.46 11.01
N VAL A 41 -17.30 -14.43 10.09
CA VAL A 41 -16.18 -13.48 10.10
C VAL A 41 -16.42 -12.44 9.01
N LYS A 42 -16.59 -11.18 9.43
CA LYS A 42 -16.45 -10.05 8.53
C LYS A 42 -14.97 -9.91 8.21
N LYS A 43 -14.53 -10.25 6.99
CA LYS A 43 -13.17 -9.93 6.55
C LYS A 43 -13.03 -8.41 6.46
N LYS A 44 -12.53 -7.75 7.52
CA LYS A 44 -11.93 -6.43 7.36
C LYS A 44 -10.72 -6.61 6.44
N LYS A 45 -10.85 -6.21 5.18
CA LYS A 45 -9.68 -6.10 4.29
C LYS A 45 -8.81 -4.99 4.88
N ILE A 46 -7.79 -5.35 5.64
CA ILE A 46 -6.75 -4.38 6.04
C ILE A 46 -6.15 -3.87 4.74
N LYS A 47 -6.30 -2.57 4.45
CA LYS A 47 -5.64 -1.98 3.29
C LYS A 47 -4.15 -2.07 3.54
N LYS A 48 -3.45 -2.77 2.65
CA LYS A 48 -2.00 -2.99 2.75
C LYS A 48 -1.23 -1.67 2.81
N TYR A 49 -1.73 -0.69 2.05
CA TYR A 49 -1.17 0.64 1.93
C TYR A 49 -2.27 1.68 2.01
N GLU A 50 -1.98 2.80 2.67
CA GLU A 50 -2.90 3.93 2.78
C GLU A 50 -2.19 5.23 2.43
N PRO A 51 -2.87 6.18 1.75
CA PRO A 51 -2.37 7.54 1.60
C PRO A 51 -2.14 8.15 2.97
N ILE A 52 -1.05 8.90 3.13
CA ILE A 52 -0.67 9.48 4.41
C ILE A 52 -0.11 10.88 4.18
N ASP A 53 -0.38 11.78 5.11
CA ASP A 53 0.37 13.04 5.22
C ASP A 53 1.69 12.74 5.91
N TRP A 54 2.79 13.05 5.24
CA TRP A 54 4.12 12.70 5.66
C TRP A 54 4.54 13.42 6.95
N LYS A 55 3.96 14.60 7.23
CA LYS A 55 4.18 15.35 8.46
C LYS A 55 3.48 14.73 9.68
N ALA A 56 2.49 13.86 9.44
CA ALA A 56 1.77 13.16 10.49
C ALA A 56 2.41 11.80 10.86
N LEU A 57 3.50 11.43 10.20
CA LEU A 57 4.23 10.21 10.53
C LEU A 57 4.90 10.33 11.90
N GLN A 58 5.12 9.20 12.56
CA GLN A 58 5.84 9.13 13.82
C GLN A 58 7.04 8.19 13.71
N LYS A 59 8.02 8.36 14.60
CA LYS A 59 9.15 7.44 14.70
C LYS A 59 8.65 6.00 14.90
N GLY A 60 9.13 5.09 14.08
CA GLY A 60 8.72 3.68 14.05
C GLY A 60 7.59 3.37 13.06
N ASP A 61 6.93 4.38 12.47
CA ASP A 61 5.99 4.13 11.38
C ASP A 61 6.70 3.52 10.17
N ARG A 62 5.98 2.68 9.44
CA ARG A 62 6.47 2.04 8.22
C ARG A 62 5.89 2.73 7.01
N ILE A 63 6.75 3.15 6.10
CA ILE A 63 6.35 3.76 4.85
C ILE A 63 6.93 3.01 3.67
N LYS A 64 6.20 2.99 2.57
CA LYS A 64 6.67 2.48 1.29
C LYS A 64 6.89 3.64 0.34
N VAL A 65 8.10 3.74 -0.19
CA VAL A 65 8.42 4.64 -1.30
C VAL A 65 7.97 4.01 -2.61
N ILE A 66 7.21 4.75 -3.40
CA ILE A 66 6.78 4.35 -4.73
C ILE A 66 7.88 4.74 -5.73
N GLY A 67 8.31 3.81 -6.57
CA GLY A 67 9.32 4.07 -7.59
C GLY A 67 8.88 5.10 -8.62
N ARG A 68 9.83 5.60 -9.43
CA ARG A 68 9.60 6.71 -10.39
C ARG A 68 9.05 7.97 -9.71
N SER A 69 9.56 8.27 -8.52
CA SER A 69 9.27 9.50 -7.77
C SER A 69 10.53 9.98 -7.07
N GLY A 70 10.54 11.16 -6.47
CA GLY A 70 11.72 11.66 -5.79
C GLY A 70 12.73 12.32 -6.71
N ASN A 71 13.98 12.37 -6.25
CA ASN A 71 15.07 13.03 -6.98
C ASN A 71 15.24 12.43 -8.37
N TYR A 72 15.45 13.29 -9.35
CA TYR A 72 15.66 12.84 -10.73
C TYR A 72 16.72 13.69 -11.43
N TYR A 73 17.29 13.09 -12.46
CA TYR A 73 18.22 13.71 -13.39
C TYR A 73 17.56 13.82 -14.77
N ILE A 74 17.77 14.94 -15.47
CA ILE A 74 17.33 15.14 -16.85
C ILE A 74 18.53 14.92 -17.78
N ASN A 75 18.42 13.95 -18.70
CA ASN A 75 19.46 13.70 -19.69
C ASN A 75 19.43 14.72 -20.84
N GLN A 76 20.40 14.67 -21.75
CA GLN A 76 20.47 15.57 -22.92
C GLN A 76 19.25 15.44 -23.86
N ALA A 77 18.57 14.29 -23.85
CA ALA A 77 17.35 14.05 -24.62
C ALA A 77 16.08 14.58 -23.93
N GLY A 78 16.19 15.15 -22.72
CA GLY A 78 15.07 15.66 -21.94
C GLY A 78 14.32 14.58 -21.13
N GLU A 79 14.85 13.37 -21.03
CA GLU A 79 14.22 12.27 -20.27
C GLU A 79 14.60 12.32 -18.79
N LYS A 80 13.63 12.01 -17.92
CA LYS A 80 13.82 11.97 -16.47
C LYS A 80 14.25 10.59 -16.00
N THR A 81 15.44 10.50 -15.41
CA THR A 81 15.93 9.32 -14.69
C THR A 81 15.78 9.54 -13.18
N TYR A 82 14.89 8.79 -12.55
CA TYR A 82 14.69 8.87 -11.10
C TYR A 82 15.81 8.12 -10.35
N LEU A 83 16.32 8.75 -9.31
CA LEU A 83 17.43 8.26 -8.47
C LEU A 83 16.94 7.73 -7.12
N SER A 84 15.64 7.52 -6.97
CA SER A 84 15.05 6.99 -5.74
C SER A 84 15.11 5.47 -5.68
N ASP A 85 15.37 4.95 -4.48
CA ASP A 85 15.27 3.53 -4.19
C ASP A 85 13.84 3.19 -3.70
N PRO A 86 13.06 2.38 -4.45
CA PRO A 86 11.73 1.98 -4.03
C PRO A 86 11.80 0.84 -2.99
N GLY A 87 11.44 1.16 -1.75
CA GLY A 87 11.49 0.18 -0.66
C GLY A 87 10.44 0.43 0.42
N ILE A 88 10.42 -0.48 1.42
CA ILE A 88 9.71 -0.26 2.68
C ILE A 88 10.76 0.15 3.71
N TYR A 89 10.54 1.30 4.33
CA TYR A 89 11.45 1.86 5.33
C TYR A 89 10.70 2.16 6.62
N ASN A 90 11.46 2.21 7.72
CA ASN A 90 11.01 2.63 9.02
C ASN A 90 11.41 4.10 9.24
N VAL A 91 10.48 4.91 9.74
CA VAL A 91 10.71 6.33 10.02
C VAL A 91 11.57 6.48 11.27
N GLN A 92 12.70 7.18 11.16
CA GLN A 92 13.59 7.50 12.27
C GLN A 92 13.32 8.89 12.84
N SER A 93 13.26 9.90 11.96
CA SER A 93 12.97 11.29 12.29
C SER A 93 12.35 12.00 11.08
N ILE A 94 11.71 13.14 11.34
CA ILE A 94 11.05 13.97 10.33
C ILE A 94 11.58 15.38 10.49
N ASP A 95 12.00 15.95 9.37
CA ASP A 95 12.50 17.32 9.28
C ASP A 95 11.55 18.16 8.42
N GLU A 96 11.81 19.46 8.30
CA GLU A 96 10.95 20.37 7.52
C GLU A 96 10.89 20.03 6.02
N ARG A 97 11.93 19.35 5.51
CA ARG A 97 12.11 19.06 4.07
C ARG A 97 12.00 17.58 3.72
N GLY A 98 11.80 16.70 4.69
CA GLY A 98 11.87 15.27 4.41
C GLY A 98 11.85 14.38 5.65
N ILE A 99 12.21 13.12 5.44
CA ILE A 99 12.13 12.06 6.42
C ILE A 99 13.45 11.29 6.40
N THR A 100 14.08 11.16 7.57
CA THR A 100 15.17 10.21 7.75
C THR A 100 14.58 8.84 8.04
N VAL A 101 15.00 7.85 7.26
CA VAL A 101 14.50 6.49 7.34
C VAL A 101 15.64 5.49 7.40
N TYR A 102 15.33 4.27 7.82
CA TYR A 102 16.23 3.13 7.69
C TYR A 102 15.45 1.92 7.17
N ALA A 103 16.09 1.09 6.36
CA ALA A 103 15.50 -0.19 6.00
C ALA A 103 15.86 -1.24 7.05
N SER A 104 15.05 -2.30 7.15
CA SER A 104 15.36 -3.42 8.04
C SER A 104 16.62 -4.18 7.61
N ASP A 105 16.84 -4.27 6.30
CA ASP A 105 17.93 -5.05 5.68
C ASP A 105 19.02 -4.16 5.05
N SER A 106 18.91 -2.83 5.19
CA SER A 106 19.85 -1.88 4.58
C SER A 106 20.09 -0.68 5.48
N GLY A 107 20.95 0.24 5.03
CA GLY A 107 21.37 1.40 5.79
C GLY A 107 20.30 2.48 5.99
N PHE A 108 20.77 3.64 6.43
CA PHE A 108 19.95 4.85 6.55
C PHE A 108 19.80 5.51 5.19
N GLY A 109 18.64 6.14 4.98
CA GLY A 109 18.32 6.92 3.79
C GLY A 109 17.56 8.18 4.17
N TYR A 110 17.52 9.13 3.24
CA TYR A 110 16.76 10.36 3.41
C TYR A 110 15.77 10.52 2.26
N ILE A 111 14.49 10.66 2.62
CA ILE A 111 13.38 10.83 1.68
C ILE A 111 13.02 12.31 1.64
N TYR A 112 13.34 12.97 0.53
CA TYR A 112 12.97 14.36 0.32
C TYR A 112 11.47 14.50 0.06
N MET A 113 10.80 15.41 0.78
CA MET A 113 9.37 15.71 0.70
C MET A 113 9.08 17.21 0.53
N GLY A 114 10.12 18.02 0.34
CA GLY A 114 10.01 19.46 0.12
C GLY A 114 9.51 19.85 -1.28
N ILE A 115 9.54 21.14 -1.57
CA ILE A 115 9.20 21.70 -2.88
C ILE A 115 10.24 21.25 -3.91
N GLU A 116 9.80 21.04 -5.16
CA GLU A 116 10.73 20.69 -6.23
C GLU A 116 11.70 21.85 -6.50
N GLU A 117 13.00 21.57 -6.40
CA GLU A 117 14.07 22.55 -6.58
C GLU A 117 15.23 21.95 -7.38
N PRO A 118 15.90 22.73 -8.25
CA PRO A 118 17.13 22.29 -8.89
C PRO A 118 18.22 22.07 -7.84
N HIS A 119 19.06 21.06 -8.05
CA HIS A 119 20.21 20.83 -7.19
C HIS A 119 21.21 21.98 -7.38
N THR A 120 21.75 22.49 -6.28
CA THR A 120 22.67 23.64 -6.29
C THR A 120 24.00 23.30 -6.97
N GLU A 121 24.49 22.08 -6.82
CA GLU A 121 25.83 21.68 -7.27
C GLU A 121 25.83 20.86 -8.56
N VAL A 122 24.73 20.17 -8.88
CA VAL A 122 24.69 19.21 -9.98
C VAL A 122 23.73 19.73 -11.04
N PRO A 123 24.22 20.18 -12.20
CA PRO A 123 23.36 20.64 -13.28
C PRO A 123 22.45 19.49 -13.75
N ASN A 124 21.23 19.84 -14.12
CA ASN A 124 20.20 18.90 -14.58
C ASN A 124 19.73 17.87 -13.54
N MET A 125 20.12 18.01 -12.27
CA MET A 125 19.55 17.24 -11.17
C MET A 125 18.52 18.07 -10.40
N TYR A 126 17.41 17.43 -10.03
CA TYR A 126 16.31 18.07 -9.32
C TYR A 126 15.98 17.26 -8.08
N ARG A 127 15.78 17.97 -6.97
CA ARG A 127 15.16 17.43 -5.76
C ARG A 127 13.66 17.56 -5.93
N SER A 128 12.94 16.47 -5.81
CA SER A 128 11.48 16.44 -5.99
C SER A 128 10.87 15.55 -4.92
N PRO A 129 9.65 15.84 -4.42
CA PRO A 129 9.05 15.07 -3.35
C PRO A 129 8.80 13.61 -3.76
N HIS A 130 9.11 12.68 -2.86
CA HIS A 130 8.84 11.28 -3.08
C HIS A 130 7.35 10.97 -2.91
N LYS A 131 6.87 9.96 -3.63
CA LYS A 131 5.54 9.41 -3.43
C LYS A 131 5.62 8.32 -2.38
N ILE A 132 4.96 8.51 -1.25
CA ILE A 132 4.97 7.55 -0.13
C ILE A 132 3.57 7.10 0.25
N VAL A 133 3.48 5.91 0.83
CA VAL A 133 2.25 5.37 1.43
C VAL A 133 2.57 4.70 2.77
N LYS A 134 1.66 4.80 3.74
CA LYS A 134 1.80 4.12 5.03
C LYS A 134 1.55 2.63 4.87
N VAL A 135 2.39 1.81 5.50
CA VAL A 135 2.30 0.35 5.45
C VAL A 135 1.64 -0.15 6.72
N ASN A 136 0.46 -0.76 6.58
CA ASN A 136 -0.31 -1.29 7.71
C ASN A 136 -0.10 -2.79 7.94
N VAL A 137 0.87 -3.40 7.24
CA VAL A 137 1.14 -4.83 7.37
C VAL A 137 2.05 -5.05 8.58
N PRO A 138 1.71 -5.98 9.49
CA PRO A 138 2.61 -6.36 10.57
C PRO A 138 3.92 -6.91 9.99
N VAL A 139 5.04 -6.60 10.66
CA VAL A 139 6.31 -7.27 10.37
C VAL A 139 6.10 -8.75 10.66
N ARG A 140 6.31 -9.62 9.68
CA ARG A 140 6.35 -11.06 9.95
C ARG A 140 7.67 -11.31 10.67
N SER A 141 7.59 -11.55 11.98
CA SER A 141 8.66 -12.11 12.81
C SER A 141 8.97 -13.53 12.36
#